data_AF-A0A848CBA4-F1
#
_entry.id   AF-A0A848CBA4-F1
#
_cell.length_a   1.000
_cell.length_b   1.000
_cell.length_c   1.000
_cell.angle_alpha   90.00
_cell.angle_beta   90.00
_cell.angle_gamma   90.00
#
_symmetry.space_group_name_H-M   'P 1'
#
loop_
_entity.id
_entity.type
_entity.pdbx_description
1 polymer ?
#
loop_
_entity_poly.entity_id
_entity_poly.type
_entity_poly.pdbx_seq_one_letter_code
_entity_poly.pdbx_strand_id
1 'polypeptide(L)'
;MSYRDDAPITEDDVSKLDKEISVGNVDQVAFQVAAWLREKMYGSDVREALAQWTLFNAKITEYLINSNEAFKVDTNRVKNDLIARQTQVESRQTDLEDAFKTVIANATKDSEVILARSSTRYGDFKTVDDRIEYIEQLLGTYVPSGFTVTIKHNQNRNPNVKVRYYEYALGTEPDGIGLGPKGSFGGINNRDVPATVEYQDANTLLVHLPTNYQLEGKPVFELDKWRLIDGYKTLSFDLGTVNSDAATSGNSDNGSSHDATSISVPKNLKATALNDTTEKLTWE
;
A
#
# COMPACT_ATOMS: atom_id res chain seq x y z
N MET A 1 -46.31 -47.80 46.22
CA MET A 1 -45.77 -46.51 46.70
C MET A 1 -46.74 -46.01 47.75
N SER A 2 -46.32 -45.91 49.02
CA SER A 2 -47.12 -45.18 50.00
C SER A 2 -46.92 -43.72 49.71
N TYR A 3 -47.95 -43.03 49.23
CA TYR A 3 -47.98 -41.57 49.26
C TYR A 3 -47.85 -41.15 50.73
N ARG A 4 -47.02 -40.14 50.99
CA ARG A 4 -46.61 -39.77 52.37
C ARG A 4 -47.09 -38.39 52.77
N ASP A 5 -47.67 -37.65 51.84
CA ASP A 5 -48.11 -36.28 52.05
C ASP A 5 -49.56 -36.10 51.53
N ASP A 6 -50.47 -35.93 52.49
CA ASP A 6 -51.90 -35.64 52.28
C ASP A 6 -52.22 -34.14 52.39
N ALA A 7 -51.22 -33.28 52.63
CA ALA A 7 -51.44 -31.84 52.58
C ALA A 7 -51.63 -31.40 51.11
N PRO A 8 -52.61 -30.56 50.81
CA PRO A 8 -52.78 -30.00 49.46
C PRO A 8 -51.62 -29.05 49.12
N ILE A 9 -51.28 -28.93 47.84
CA ILE A 9 -50.41 -27.83 47.39
C ILE A 9 -51.22 -26.55 47.43
N THR A 10 -50.75 -25.55 48.16
CA THR A 10 -51.46 -24.27 48.29
C THR A 10 -50.93 -23.23 47.31
N GLU A 11 -51.71 -22.17 47.07
CA GLU A 11 -51.25 -21.02 46.27
C GLU A 11 -50.01 -20.33 46.87
N ASP A 12 -49.88 -20.34 48.21
CA ASP A 12 -48.71 -19.79 48.91
C ASP A 12 -47.45 -20.62 48.61
N ASP A 13 -47.59 -21.95 48.51
CA ASP A 13 -46.47 -22.83 48.15
C ASP A 13 -46.01 -22.58 46.70
N VAL A 14 -46.96 -22.38 45.78
CA VAL A 14 -46.66 -22.01 44.38
C VAL A 14 -46.01 -20.62 44.31
N SER A 15 -46.50 -19.65 45.07
CA SER A 15 -45.94 -18.28 45.09
C SER A 15 -44.50 -18.24 45.62
N LYS A 16 -44.20 -19.04 46.67
CA LYS A 16 -42.83 -19.21 47.17
C LYS A 16 -41.93 -19.82 46.10
N LEU A 17 -42.41 -20.82 45.38
CA LEU A 17 -41.67 -21.45 44.29
C LEU A 17 -41.32 -20.42 43.20
N ASP A 18 -42.29 -19.61 42.78
CA ASP A 18 -42.10 -18.54 41.79
C ASP A 18 -41.09 -17.48 42.25
N LYS A 19 -41.08 -17.15 43.54
CA LYS A 19 -40.08 -16.26 44.12
C LYS A 19 -38.67 -16.85 44.02
N GLU A 20 -38.49 -18.13 44.36
CA GLU A 20 -37.19 -18.81 44.26
C GLU A 20 -36.68 -18.89 42.81
N ILE A 21 -37.58 -19.07 41.84
CA ILE A 21 -37.24 -19.00 40.40
C ILE A 21 -36.71 -17.61 40.04
N SER A 22 -37.35 -16.54 40.51
CA SER A 22 -36.96 -15.16 40.20
C SER A 22 -35.59 -14.74 40.75
N VAL A 23 -35.13 -15.39 41.82
CA VAL A 23 -33.80 -15.13 42.43
C VAL A 23 -32.72 -16.10 41.95
N GLY A 24 -33.04 -17.00 41.00
CA GLY A 24 -32.09 -17.91 40.38
C GLY A 24 -31.74 -19.16 41.21
N ASN A 25 -32.52 -19.49 42.24
CA ASN A 25 -32.30 -20.66 43.10
C ASN A 25 -32.96 -21.92 42.50
N VAL A 26 -32.40 -22.34 41.36
CA VAL A 26 -32.93 -23.40 40.48
C VAL A 26 -33.00 -24.75 41.17
N ASP A 27 -32.01 -25.08 42.01
CA ASP A 27 -31.91 -26.38 42.67
C ASP A 27 -33.05 -26.61 43.67
N GLN A 28 -33.36 -25.60 44.49
CA GLN A 28 -34.40 -25.69 45.51
C GLN A 28 -35.80 -25.91 44.90
N VAL A 29 -36.09 -25.21 43.80
CA VAL A 29 -37.34 -25.36 43.05
C VAL A 29 -37.46 -26.76 42.43
N ALA A 30 -36.39 -27.23 41.79
CA ALA A 30 -36.36 -28.55 41.17
C ALA A 30 -36.55 -29.67 42.20
N PHE A 31 -35.90 -29.58 43.37
CA PHE A 31 -36.08 -30.55 44.45
C PHE A 31 -37.50 -30.55 45.03
N GLN A 32 -38.08 -29.36 45.22
CA GLN A 32 -39.43 -29.24 45.79
C GLN A 32 -40.51 -29.80 44.86
N VAL A 33 -40.47 -29.46 43.57
CA VAL A 33 -41.42 -30.00 42.57
C VAL A 33 -41.23 -31.51 42.40
N ALA A 34 -39.99 -31.99 42.40
CA ALA A 34 -39.71 -33.43 42.33
C ALA A 34 -40.16 -34.19 43.59
N ALA A 35 -40.16 -33.56 44.78
CA ALA A 35 -40.72 -34.15 45.99
C ALA A 35 -42.26 -34.23 45.89
N TRP A 36 -42.93 -33.17 45.46
CA TRP A 36 -44.38 -33.18 45.26
C TRP A 36 -44.85 -34.26 44.28
N LEU A 37 -44.15 -34.43 43.15
CA LEU A 37 -44.44 -35.48 42.17
C LEU A 37 -44.35 -36.90 42.75
N ARG A 38 -43.49 -37.11 43.75
CA ARG A 38 -43.25 -38.44 44.33
C ARG A 38 -44.16 -38.74 45.52
N GLU A 39 -44.56 -37.72 46.27
CA GLU A 39 -45.10 -37.91 47.63
C GLU A 39 -46.56 -37.51 47.80
N LYS A 40 -47.10 -36.62 46.94
CA LYS A 40 -48.49 -36.15 47.04
C LYS A 40 -49.50 -37.24 46.73
N MET A 41 -50.49 -37.37 47.62
CA MET A 41 -51.48 -38.46 47.54
C MET A 41 -52.60 -38.20 46.54
N TYR A 42 -53.03 -36.96 46.34
CA TYR A 42 -54.17 -36.64 45.48
C TYR A 42 -53.74 -36.33 44.05
N GLY A 43 -54.48 -36.86 43.08
CA GLY A 43 -54.16 -36.68 41.66
C GLY A 43 -54.29 -35.23 41.17
N SER A 44 -55.02 -34.36 41.88
CA SER A 44 -55.03 -32.92 41.63
C SER A 44 -53.67 -32.30 41.94
N ASP A 45 -53.06 -32.63 43.07
CA ASP A 45 -51.76 -32.09 43.50
C ASP A 45 -50.62 -32.61 42.63
N VAL A 46 -50.68 -33.88 42.20
CA VAL A 46 -49.70 -34.44 41.25
C VAL A 46 -49.78 -33.74 39.88
N ARG A 47 -50.99 -33.43 39.39
CA ARG A 47 -51.16 -32.65 38.16
C ARG A 47 -50.67 -31.21 38.30
N GLU A 48 -50.88 -30.59 39.47
CA GLU A 48 -50.36 -29.26 39.77
C GLU A 48 -48.82 -29.26 39.78
N ALA A 49 -48.18 -30.24 40.42
CA ALA A 49 -46.73 -30.38 40.40
C ALA A 49 -46.15 -30.56 38.97
N LEU A 50 -46.84 -31.29 38.09
CA LEU A 50 -46.46 -31.40 36.67
C LEU A 50 -46.63 -30.07 35.91
N ALA A 51 -47.69 -29.32 36.20
CA ALA A 51 -47.90 -27.99 35.61
C ALA A 51 -46.78 -27.03 36.02
N GLN A 52 -46.41 -27.02 37.31
CA GLN A 52 -45.32 -26.20 37.83
C GLN A 52 -43.96 -26.59 37.23
N TRP A 53 -43.69 -27.88 37.05
CA TRP A 53 -42.47 -28.35 36.35
C TRP A 53 -42.38 -27.80 34.92
N THR A 54 -43.49 -27.79 34.19
CA THR A 54 -43.54 -27.30 32.80
C THR A 54 -43.29 -25.79 32.74
N LEU A 55 -43.93 -25.02 33.63
CA LEU A 55 -43.75 -23.58 33.75
C LEU A 55 -42.32 -23.21 34.14
N PHE A 56 -41.72 -23.95 35.07
CA PHE A 56 -40.33 -23.75 35.50
C PHE A 56 -39.35 -23.92 34.33
N ASN A 57 -39.47 -24.99 33.55
CA ASN A 57 -38.60 -25.23 32.39
C ASN A 57 -38.76 -24.16 31.31
N ALA A 58 -39.98 -23.67 31.09
CA ALA A 58 -40.23 -22.56 30.17
C ALA A 58 -39.54 -21.27 30.65
N LYS A 59 -39.68 -20.92 31.94
CA LYS A 59 -39.05 -19.74 32.55
C LYS A 59 -37.52 -19.78 32.50
N ILE A 60 -36.89 -20.93 32.75
CA ILE A 60 -35.42 -21.09 32.63
C ILE A 60 -34.96 -20.89 31.19
N THR A 61 -35.67 -21.50 30.25
CA THR A 61 -35.32 -21.39 28.82
C THR A 61 -35.43 -19.95 28.35
N GLU A 62 -36.49 -19.25 28.76
CA GLU A 62 -36.67 -17.81 28.50
C GLU A 62 -35.55 -16.96 29.12
N TYR A 63 -35.15 -17.21 30.37
CA TYR A 63 -34.05 -16.50 31.01
C TYR A 63 -32.69 -16.71 30.31
N LEU A 64 -32.37 -17.95 29.93
CA LEU A 64 -31.12 -18.27 29.22
C LEU A 64 -31.07 -17.65 27.82
N ILE A 65 -32.20 -17.64 27.10
CA ILE A 65 -32.30 -17.00 25.78
C ILE A 65 -32.18 -15.48 25.93
N ASN A 66 -32.92 -14.88 26.86
CA ASN A 66 -32.93 -13.43 27.06
C ASN A 66 -31.57 -12.90 27.54
N SER A 67 -30.87 -13.63 28.42
CA SER A 67 -29.53 -13.25 28.88
C SER A 67 -28.47 -13.34 27.79
N ASN A 68 -28.53 -14.38 26.94
CA ASN A 68 -27.62 -14.51 25.80
C ASN A 68 -27.86 -13.43 24.73
N GLU A 69 -29.13 -13.10 24.43
CA GLU A 69 -29.46 -12.00 23.52
C GLU A 69 -29.05 -10.65 24.11
N ALA A 70 -29.29 -10.39 25.40
CA ALA A 70 -28.82 -9.18 26.08
C ALA A 70 -27.29 -9.05 26.01
N PHE A 71 -26.56 -10.13 26.27
CA PHE A 71 -25.09 -10.16 26.18
C PHE A 71 -24.58 -9.90 24.76
N LYS A 72 -25.23 -10.47 23.73
CA LYS A 72 -24.90 -10.20 22.32
C LYS A 72 -25.15 -8.74 21.97
N VAL A 73 -26.27 -8.17 22.41
CA VAL A 73 -26.61 -6.75 22.18
C VAL A 73 -25.58 -5.84 22.84
N ASP A 74 -25.20 -6.12 24.09
CA ASP A 74 -24.17 -5.36 24.79
C ASP A 74 -22.80 -5.48 24.14
N THR A 75 -22.42 -6.68 23.70
CA THR A 75 -21.16 -6.91 22.99
C THR A 75 -21.12 -6.15 21.66
N ASN A 76 -22.23 -6.17 20.90
CA ASN A 76 -22.34 -5.42 19.65
C ASN A 76 -22.32 -3.91 19.89
N ARG A 77 -22.95 -3.41 20.95
CA ARG A 77 -22.89 -2.01 21.36
C ARG A 77 -21.45 -1.59 21.68
N VAL A 78 -20.75 -2.35 22.52
CA VAL A 78 -19.35 -2.08 22.88
C VAL A 78 -18.44 -2.10 21.65
N LYS A 79 -18.64 -3.06 20.74
CA LYS A 79 -17.89 -3.12 19.47
C LYS A 79 -18.14 -1.87 18.62
N ASN A 80 -19.39 -1.45 18.47
CA ASN A 80 -19.73 -0.26 17.69
C ASN A 80 -19.17 1.02 18.32
N ASP A 81 -19.21 1.14 19.65
CA ASP A 81 -18.63 2.27 20.38
C ASP A 81 -17.10 2.33 20.23
N LEU A 82 -16.43 1.17 20.26
CA LEU A 82 -14.98 1.07 20.02
C LEU A 82 -14.61 1.51 18.60
N ILE A 83 -15.36 1.05 17.58
CA ILE A 83 -15.15 1.47 16.18
C ILE A 83 -15.35 2.98 16.04
N ALA A 84 -16.44 3.53 16.59
CA ALA A 84 -16.72 4.96 16.52
C ALA A 84 -15.62 5.80 17.18
N ARG A 85 -15.12 5.37 18.36
CA ARG A 85 -14.01 6.02 19.04
C ARG A 85 -12.72 5.94 18.24
N GLN A 86 -12.44 4.82 17.60
CA GLN A 86 -11.24 4.67 16.77
C GLN A 86 -11.30 5.63 15.57
N THR A 87 -12.41 5.67 14.83
CA THR A 87 -12.61 6.64 13.73
C THR A 87 -12.43 8.08 14.20
N GLN A 88 -12.97 8.43 15.39
CA GLN A 88 -12.81 9.77 15.95
C GLN A 88 -11.36 10.10 16.32
N VAL A 89 -10.61 9.13 16.85
CA VAL A 89 -9.19 9.30 17.18
C VAL A 89 -8.35 9.50 15.91
N GLU A 90 -8.58 8.69 14.88
CA GLU A 90 -7.88 8.80 13.59
C GLU A 90 -8.16 10.15 12.91
N SER A 91 -9.42 10.60 12.92
CA SER A 91 -9.78 11.94 12.42
C SER A 91 -9.06 13.04 13.21
N ARG A 92 -9.08 12.98 14.54
CA ARG A 92 -8.41 13.98 15.38
C ARG A 92 -6.90 14.00 15.20
N GLN A 93 -6.27 12.84 15.00
CA GLN A 93 -4.85 12.76 14.70
C GLN A 93 -4.55 13.42 13.35
N THR A 94 -5.36 13.16 12.33
CA THR A 94 -5.24 13.79 11.02
C THR A 94 -5.40 15.32 11.13
N ASP A 95 -6.41 15.79 11.84
CA ASP A 95 -6.65 17.22 12.06
C ASP A 95 -5.51 17.89 12.84
N LEU A 96 -4.94 17.20 13.84
CA LEU A 96 -3.79 17.70 14.60
C LEU A 96 -2.52 17.76 13.76
N GLU A 97 -2.28 16.77 12.91
CA GLU A 97 -1.16 16.79 11.97
C GLU A 97 -1.29 17.95 10.99
N ASP A 98 -2.49 18.16 10.42
CA ASP A 98 -2.74 19.24 9.47
C ASP A 98 -2.67 20.62 10.15
N ALA A 99 -3.18 20.75 11.38
CA ALA A 99 -3.04 21.95 12.18
C ALA A 99 -1.57 22.23 12.53
N PHE A 100 -0.79 21.21 12.90
CA PHE A 100 0.64 21.37 13.18
C PHE A 100 1.43 21.79 11.94
N LYS A 101 1.15 21.17 10.79
CA LYS A 101 1.69 21.58 9.48
C LYS A 101 1.31 23.02 9.15
N THR A 102 0.09 23.44 9.49
CA THR A 102 -0.40 24.81 9.27
C THR A 102 0.23 25.84 10.22
N VAL A 103 0.45 25.50 11.49
CA VAL A 103 1.13 26.37 12.48
C VAL A 103 2.59 26.55 12.09
N ILE A 104 3.28 25.47 11.71
CA ILE A 104 4.63 25.54 11.15
C ILE A 104 4.63 26.45 9.91
N ALA A 105 3.61 26.38 9.06
CA ALA A 105 3.52 27.24 7.87
C ALA A 105 3.31 28.74 8.19
N ASN A 106 2.58 29.08 9.26
CA ASN A 106 2.21 30.46 9.59
C ASN A 106 3.17 31.15 10.59
N ALA A 107 3.80 30.41 11.50
CA ALA A 107 4.69 30.97 12.53
C ALA A 107 6.03 31.48 11.97
N THR A 108 6.33 31.21 10.71
CA THR A 108 7.69 31.34 10.14
C THR A 108 7.71 32.10 8.81
N LYS A 109 6.81 33.06 8.64
CA LYS A 109 6.76 33.92 7.44
C LYS A 109 8.08 34.66 7.15
N ASP A 110 8.99 34.69 8.12
CA ASP A 110 10.33 35.28 8.05
C ASP A 110 11.45 34.29 7.63
N SER A 111 11.14 33.00 7.41
CA SER A 111 12.14 31.98 7.04
C SER A 111 12.20 31.76 5.53
N GLU A 112 13.36 32.00 4.91
CA GLU A 112 13.60 31.81 3.46
C GLU A 112 13.27 30.39 2.99
N VAL A 113 13.53 29.38 3.82
CA VAL A 113 13.22 27.98 3.57
C VAL A 113 11.72 27.75 3.42
N ILE A 114 10.89 28.52 4.15
CA ILE A 114 9.44 28.32 4.16
C ILE A 114 8.77 29.09 3.03
N LEU A 115 9.31 30.27 2.67
CA LEU A 115 8.97 30.97 1.43
C LEU A 115 9.32 30.14 0.19
N ALA A 116 10.40 29.35 0.26
CA ALA A 116 10.80 28.45 -0.83
C ALA A 116 9.79 27.33 -1.12
N ARG A 117 8.75 27.12 -0.29
CA ARG A 117 7.68 26.17 -0.62
C ARG A 117 6.63 26.73 -1.58
N SER A 118 6.51 28.06 -1.63
CA SER A 118 5.53 28.70 -2.50
C SER A 118 6.16 28.96 -3.87
N SER A 119 5.48 28.50 -4.91
CA SER A 119 5.82 28.80 -6.29
C SER A 119 4.70 29.60 -6.94
N THR A 120 5.04 30.75 -7.50
CA THR A 120 4.08 31.56 -8.28
C THR A 120 3.54 30.81 -9.51
N ARG A 121 4.29 29.82 -10.01
CA ARG A 121 3.92 29.05 -11.21
C ARG A 121 3.28 27.69 -10.90
N TYR A 122 3.73 27.03 -9.84
CA TYR A 122 3.36 25.64 -9.54
C TYR A 122 2.49 25.50 -8.29
N GLY A 123 2.16 26.62 -7.64
CA GLY A 123 1.36 26.63 -6.41
C GLY A 123 2.21 26.41 -5.16
N ASP A 124 1.52 26.19 -4.05
CA ASP A 124 2.13 25.97 -2.75
C ASP A 124 2.38 24.47 -2.51
N PHE A 125 3.63 24.15 -2.17
CA PHE A 125 4.03 22.82 -1.77
C PHE A 125 3.94 22.67 -0.25
N LYS A 126 3.68 21.45 0.26
CA LYS A 126 3.57 21.21 1.71
C LYS A 126 4.93 21.40 2.39
N THR A 127 5.98 20.89 1.75
CA THR A 127 7.38 21.01 2.18
C THR A 127 8.28 21.51 1.03
N VAL A 128 9.51 21.93 1.36
CA VAL A 128 10.51 22.27 0.32
C VAL A 128 10.93 21.02 -0.44
N ASP A 129 11.00 19.90 0.26
CA ASP A 129 11.31 18.59 -0.30
C ASP A 129 10.33 18.24 -1.44
N ASP A 130 9.02 18.35 -1.20
CA ASP A 130 8.00 18.12 -2.24
C ASP A 130 8.21 19.00 -3.48
N ARG A 131 8.68 20.24 -3.27
CA ARG A 131 9.00 21.15 -4.38
C ARG A 131 10.25 20.70 -5.12
N ILE A 132 11.29 20.28 -4.40
CA ILE A 132 12.53 19.79 -5.00
C ILE A 132 12.27 18.51 -5.78
N GLU A 133 11.56 17.54 -5.20
CA GLU A 133 11.12 16.30 -5.86
C GLU A 133 10.33 16.58 -7.14
N TYR A 134 9.42 17.55 -7.10
CA TYR A 134 8.69 17.98 -8.30
C TYR A 134 9.63 18.57 -9.38
N ILE A 135 10.60 19.39 -8.98
CA ILE A 135 11.60 19.96 -9.89
C ILE A 135 12.48 18.83 -10.46
N GLU A 136 12.93 17.89 -9.63
CA GLU A 136 13.74 16.74 -10.04
C GLU A 136 12.97 15.86 -11.03
N GLN A 137 11.67 15.63 -10.83
CA GLN A 137 10.83 14.91 -11.78
C GLN A 137 10.73 15.64 -13.14
N LEU A 138 10.61 16.97 -13.12
CA LEU A 138 10.62 17.77 -14.35
C LEU A 138 11.98 17.71 -15.05
N LEU A 139 13.08 17.86 -14.30
CA LEU A 139 14.43 17.78 -14.82
C LEU A 139 14.70 16.38 -15.42
N GLY A 140 14.37 15.31 -14.70
CA GLY A 140 14.52 13.93 -15.16
C GLY A 140 13.66 13.58 -16.38
N THR A 141 12.64 14.37 -16.71
CA THR A 141 11.80 14.17 -17.90
C THR A 141 12.29 14.97 -19.11
N TYR A 142 12.82 16.18 -18.89
CA TYR A 142 13.03 17.16 -19.97
C TYR A 142 14.48 17.59 -20.18
N VAL A 143 15.36 17.42 -19.19
CA VAL A 143 16.77 17.79 -19.30
C VAL A 143 17.56 16.57 -19.78
N PRO A 144 18.24 16.64 -20.94
CA PRO A 144 19.01 15.51 -21.48
C PRO A 144 20.33 15.30 -20.73
N SER A 145 20.25 14.78 -19.51
CA SER A 145 21.38 14.51 -18.62
C SER A 145 21.04 13.31 -17.73
N GLY A 146 22.05 12.56 -17.29
CA GLY A 146 21.88 11.37 -16.44
C GLY A 146 21.84 10.04 -17.20
N PHE A 147 21.50 10.04 -18.49
CA PHE A 147 21.53 8.85 -19.33
C PHE A 147 22.24 9.11 -20.66
N THR A 148 23.24 8.30 -21.00
CA THR A 148 24.02 8.45 -22.24
C THR A 148 23.98 7.16 -23.05
N VAL A 149 23.66 7.29 -24.34
CA VAL A 149 23.66 6.18 -25.29
C VAL A 149 24.75 6.40 -26.33
N THR A 150 25.68 5.46 -26.43
CA THR A 150 26.78 5.48 -27.39
C THR A 150 26.37 4.70 -28.64
N ILE A 151 26.44 5.35 -29.81
CA ILE A 151 26.13 4.76 -31.11
C ILE A 151 27.34 4.88 -32.03
N LYS A 152 27.93 3.73 -32.40
CA LYS A 152 28.94 3.62 -33.44
C LYS A 152 28.25 3.42 -34.79
N HIS A 153 28.03 4.53 -35.51
CA HIS A 153 27.24 4.53 -36.74
C HIS A 153 28.07 4.34 -38.03
N ASN A 154 29.39 4.59 -38.01
CA ASN A 154 30.29 4.39 -39.15
C ASN A 154 29.87 5.10 -40.47
N GLN A 155 29.31 6.31 -40.36
CA GLN A 155 28.83 7.07 -41.54
C GLN A 155 29.80 8.16 -42.01
N ASN A 156 30.94 8.31 -41.35
CA ASN A 156 31.97 9.31 -41.63
C ASN A 156 31.43 10.76 -41.76
N ARG A 157 30.48 11.11 -40.89
CA ARG A 157 29.79 12.41 -40.85
C ARG A 157 29.13 12.61 -39.48
N ASN A 158 28.59 13.80 -39.26
CA ASN A 158 27.84 14.14 -38.04
C ASN A 158 26.32 14.13 -38.34
N PRO A 159 25.63 12.97 -38.28
CA PRO A 159 24.21 12.87 -38.61
C PRO A 159 23.34 13.49 -37.52
N ASN A 160 22.28 14.20 -37.91
CA ASN A 160 21.26 14.63 -36.95
C ASN A 160 20.50 13.41 -36.40
N VAL A 161 20.24 13.39 -35.10
CA VAL A 161 19.59 12.27 -34.40
C VAL A 161 18.20 12.69 -33.95
N LYS A 162 17.19 11.89 -34.29
CA LYS A 162 15.85 11.98 -33.69
C LYS A 162 15.62 10.80 -32.78
N VAL A 163 15.23 11.08 -31.54
CA VAL A 163 15.00 10.06 -30.51
C VAL A 163 13.52 9.97 -30.20
N ARG A 164 13.02 8.74 -30.14
CA ARG A 164 11.61 8.46 -29.89
C ARG A 164 11.46 7.31 -28.91
N TYR A 165 10.58 7.50 -27.93
CA TYR A 165 10.21 6.50 -26.95
C TYR A 165 8.85 5.92 -27.29
N TYR A 166 8.69 4.61 -27.14
CA TYR A 166 7.41 3.93 -27.22
C TYR A 166 7.44 2.62 -26.42
N GLU A 167 6.26 2.10 -26.13
CA GLU A 167 6.05 0.87 -25.36
C GLU A 167 5.24 -0.14 -26.16
N TYR A 168 5.44 -1.43 -25.92
CA TYR A 168 4.74 -2.54 -26.57
C TYR A 168 4.85 -2.51 -28.10
N ALA A 169 6.06 -2.28 -28.61
CA ALA A 169 6.36 -2.48 -30.02
C ALA A 169 6.16 -3.95 -30.41
N LEU A 170 5.90 -4.22 -31.69
CA LEU A 170 5.73 -5.59 -32.17
C LEU A 170 6.95 -6.46 -31.82
N GLY A 171 6.71 -7.56 -31.10
CA GLY A 171 7.75 -8.50 -30.66
C GLY A 171 8.39 -8.14 -29.32
N THR A 172 7.95 -7.07 -28.66
CA THR A 172 8.40 -6.67 -27.31
C THR A 172 7.34 -6.92 -26.24
N GLU A 173 6.14 -7.38 -26.64
CA GLU A 173 5.08 -7.72 -25.69
C GLU A 173 5.51 -8.92 -24.81
N PRO A 174 5.44 -8.81 -23.47
CA PRO A 174 5.95 -9.85 -22.57
C PRO A 174 5.30 -11.23 -22.78
N ASP A 175 4.00 -11.24 -23.09
CA ASP A 175 3.22 -12.47 -23.27
C ASP A 175 3.20 -12.97 -24.72
N GLY A 176 3.89 -12.28 -25.63
CA GLY A 176 3.94 -12.61 -27.05
C GLY A 176 3.12 -11.67 -27.94
N ILE A 177 3.30 -11.83 -29.25
CA ILE A 177 2.76 -10.92 -30.28
C ILE A 177 1.25 -10.77 -30.13
N GLY A 178 0.79 -9.53 -29.98
CA GLY A 178 -0.65 -9.22 -29.87
C GLY A 178 -1.28 -9.49 -28.50
N LEU A 179 -0.49 -9.85 -27.49
CA LEU A 179 -0.96 -10.10 -26.12
C LEU A 179 -0.67 -8.95 -25.15
N GLY A 180 -0.22 -7.80 -25.67
CA GLY A 180 -0.09 -6.57 -24.88
C GLY A 180 -1.43 -5.98 -24.42
N PRO A 181 -1.41 -4.92 -23.59
CA PRO A 181 -2.60 -4.22 -23.15
C PRO A 181 -3.53 -3.81 -24.29
N LYS A 182 -4.84 -3.76 -24.03
CA LYS A 182 -5.83 -3.39 -25.06
C LYS A 182 -5.48 -2.02 -25.67
N GLY A 183 -5.30 -2.00 -27.00
CA GLY A 183 -4.95 -0.79 -27.75
C GLY A 183 -3.45 -0.52 -27.88
N SER A 184 -2.58 -1.41 -27.38
CA SER A 184 -1.12 -1.29 -27.52
C SER A 184 -0.55 -2.01 -28.74
N PHE A 185 -1.37 -2.71 -29.54
CA PHE A 185 -0.89 -3.45 -30.70
C PHE A 185 -0.24 -2.52 -31.73
N GLY A 186 1.06 -2.73 -32.01
CA GLY A 186 1.85 -1.85 -32.87
C GLY A 186 2.55 -0.69 -32.13
N GLY A 187 2.40 -0.59 -30.81
CA GLY A 187 3.06 0.39 -29.95
C GLY A 187 2.12 1.47 -29.40
N ILE A 188 2.37 1.88 -28.15
CA ILE A 188 1.67 2.96 -27.43
C ILE A 188 2.67 3.92 -26.77
N ASN A 189 2.18 5.04 -26.22
CA ASN A 189 2.98 6.05 -25.52
C ASN A 189 4.11 6.64 -26.37
N ASN A 190 3.84 6.78 -27.67
CA ASN A 190 4.80 7.27 -28.64
C ASN A 190 5.06 8.77 -28.47
N ARG A 191 6.29 9.12 -28.12
CA ARG A 191 6.70 10.51 -27.87
C ARG A 191 8.13 10.79 -28.31
N ASP A 192 8.35 12.00 -28.81
CA ASP A 192 9.68 12.49 -29.10
C ASP A 192 10.40 12.82 -27.80
N VAL A 193 11.65 12.40 -27.68
CA VAL A 193 12.47 12.57 -26.47
C VAL A 193 13.44 13.72 -26.70
N PRO A 194 13.50 14.71 -25.78
CA PRO A 194 14.52 15.75 -25.86
C PRO A 194 15.90 15.10 -25.70
N ALA A 195 16.80 15.40 -26.62
CA ALA A 195 18.14 14.80 -26.65
C ALA A 195 19.19 15.86 -26.95
N THR A 196 20.36 15.70 -26.36
CA THR A 196 21.57 16.44 -26.72
C THR A 196 22.57 15.47 -27.32
N VAL A 197 23.11 15.79 -28.49
CA VAL A 197 24.01 14.91 -29.24
C VAL A 197 25.41 15.48 -29.20
N GLU A 198 26.36 14.69 -28.73
CA GLU A 198 27.79 14.95 -28.83
C GLU A 198 28.39 14.00 -29.88
N TYR A 199 29.33 14.49 -30.67
CA TYR A 199 30.05 13.68 -31.66
C TYR A 199 31.48 13.47 -31.17
N GLN A 200 31.73 12.28 -30.64
CA GLN A 200 33.05 11.89 -30.18
C GLN A 200 34.04 11.81 -31.35
N ASP A 201 33.59 11.27 -32.49
CA ASP A 201 34.34 11.23 -33.74
C ASP A 201 33.39 11.19 -34.95
N ALA A 202 33.91 11.10 -36.18
CA ALA A 202 33.10 11.08 -37.40
C ALA A 202 32.20 9.83 -37.57
N ASN A 203 32.37 8.82 -36.72
CA ASN A 203 31.69 7.53 -36.75
C ASN A 203 30.99 7.18 -35.43
N THR A 204 31.20 7.95 -34.37
CA THR A 204 30.66 7.69 -33.03
C THR A 204 29.98 8.94 -32.49
N LEU A 205 28.75 8.75 -31.99
CA LEU A 205 28.03 9.79 -31.30
C LEU A 205 27.55 9.32 -29.92
N LEU A 206 27.41 10.28 -29.02
CA LEU A 206 26.86 10.14 -27.68
C LEU A 206 25.53 10.88 -27.66
N VAL A 207 24.45 10.18 -27.34
CA VAL A 207 23.12 10.74 -27.18
C VAL A 207 22.83 10.86 -25.69
N HIS A 208 22.83 12.08 -25.17
CA HIS A 208 22.41 12.37 -23.81
C HIS A 208 20.89 12.51 -23.77
N LEU A 209 20.29 11.80 -22.83
CA LEU A 209 18.84 11.67 -22.64
C LEU A 209 18.48 11.93 -21.17
N PRO A 210 17.24 12.33 -20.89
CA PRO A 210 16.75 12.48 -19.52
C PRO A 210 16.72 11.15 -18.77
N THR A 211 16.97 11.19 -17.46
CA THR A 211 17.02 10.00 -16.57
C THR A 211 15.74 9.15 -16.60
N ASN A 212 14.56 9.73 -16.80
CA ASN A 212 13.30 8.97 -16.85
C ASN A 212 13.19 8.06 -18.08
N TYR A 213 14.07 8.21 -19.07
CA TYR A 213 14.15 7.34 -20.26
C TYR A 213 15.27 6.31 -20.16
N GLN A 214 15.88 6.16 -18.99
CA GLN A 214 16.88 5.14 -18.74
C GLN A 214 16.32 3.74 -19.03
N LEU A 215 16.99 3.03 -19.94
CA LEU A 215 16.72 1.63 -20.31
C LEU A 215 18.02 0.84 -20.21
N GLU A 216 17.91 -0.42 -19.80
CA GLU A 216 19.05 -1.33 -19.75
C GLU A 216 19.37 -1.93 -21.12
N GLY A 217 20.63 -2.36 -21.31
CA GLY A 217 21.09 -3.02 -22.54
C GLY A 217 21.88 -2.11 -23.49
N LYS A 218 21.92 -2.48 -24.77
CA LYS A 218 22.68 -1.74 -25.80
C LYS A 218 21.83 -1.46 -27.04
N PRO A 219 22.02 -0.31 -27.70
CA PRO A 219 21.31 -0.02 -28.93
C PRO A 219 21.81 -0.95 -30.05
N VAL A 220 20.89 -1.50 -30.85
CA VAL A 220 21.17 -2.38 -31.99
C VAL A 220 20.59 -1.77 -33.24
N PHE A 221 21.39 -1.67 -34.30
CA PHE A 221 20.90 -1.29 -35.62
C PHE A 221 20.09 -2.43 -36.24
N GLU A 222 18.82 -2.17 -36.50
CA GLU A 222 17.90 -3.09 -37.17
C GLU A 222 16.82 -2.28 -37.90
N LEU A 223 16.33 -2.74 -39.05
CA LEU A 223 15.25 -2.05 -39.81
C LEU A 223 15.48 -0.53 -39.94
N ASP A 224 16.67 -0.15 -40.43
CA ASP A 224 17.14 1.21 -40.71
C ASP A 224 17.29 2.17 -39.51
N LYS A 225 17.20 1.68 -38.27
CA LYS A 225 17.32 2.49 -37.05
C LYS A 225 18.07 1.77 -35.95
N TRP A 226 18.66 2.51 -35.01
CA TRP A 226 19.13 1.91 -33.77
C TRP A 226 17.95 1.81 -32.80
N ARG A 227 17.79 0.65 -32.15
CA ARG A 227 16.80 0.43 -31.10
C ARG A 227 17.49 -0.08 -29.84
N LEU A 228 17.18 0.57 -28.72
CA LEU A 228 17.52 0.08 -27.39
C LEU A 228 16.22 -0.44 -26.78
N ILE A 229 16.16 -1.74 -26.54
CA ILE A 229 14.96 -2.45 -26.07
C ILE A 229 15.25 -3.00 -24.68
N ASP A 230 14.36 -2.67 -23.74
CA ASP A 230 14.38 -3.18 -22.37
C ASP A 230 12.96 -3.61 -21.99
N GLY A 231 12.74 -4.93 -22.00
CA GLY A 231 11.41 -5.52 -21.89
C GLY A 231 10.45 -4.97 -22.94
N TYR A 232 9.34 -4.39 -22.50
CA TYR A 232 8.31 -3.80 -23.35
C TYR A 232 8.59 -2.34 -23.75
N LYS A 233 9.70 -1.74 -23.29
CA LYS A 233 10.05 -0.35 -23.57
C LYS A 233 11.09 -0.28 -24.68
N THR A 234 11.00 0.76 -25.52
CA THR A 234 11.96 0.94 -26.61
C THR A 234 12.30 2.40 -26.81
N LEU A 235 13.59 2.68 -26.96
CA LEU A 235 14.11 3.91 -27.53
C LEU A 235 14.58 3.65 -28.96
N SER A 236 14.10 4.45 -29.89
CA SER A 236 14.54 4.42 -31.29
C SER A 236 15.33 5.69 -31.62
N PHE A 237 16.47 5.49 -32.27
CA PHE A 237 17.37 6.54 -32.73
C PHE A 237 17.42 6.51 -34.26
N ASP A 238 16.95 7.60 -34.87
CA ASP A 238 16.89 7.78 -36.31
C ASP A 238 17.94 8.81 -36.74
N LEU A 239 18.93 8.35 -37.51
CA LEU A 239 20.04 9.15 -38.05
C LEU A 239 19.79 9.59 -39.51
N GLY A 240 18.57 9.39 -40.01
CA GLY A 240 18.22 9.58 -41.42
C GLY A 240 18.77 8.47 -42.31
N THR A 241 19.10 8.81 -43.56
CA THR A 241 19.60 7.84 -44.54
C THR A 241 21.00 7.35 -44.18
N VAL A 242 21.15 6.08 -43.82
CA VAL A 242 22.44 5.47 -43.44
C VAL A 242 22.82 4.30 -44.36
N ASN A 243 24.11 4.00 -44.45
CA ASN A 243 24.60 2.74 -45.01
C ASN A 243 24.40 1.63 -43.97
N SER A 244 23.51 0.68 -44.26
CA SER A 244 23.11 -0.40 -43.34
C SER A 244 24.23 -1.37 -43.00
N ASP A 245 25.14 -1.67 -43.94
CA ASP A 245 26.27 -2.57 -43.69
C ASP A 245 27.26 -1.92 -42.71
N ALA A 246 27.57 -0.64 -42.95
CA ALA A 246 28.43 0.15 -42.06
C ALA A 246 27.79 0.31 -40.67
N ALA A 247 26.48 0.58 -40.61
CA ALA A 247 25.74 0.70 -39.37
C ALA A 247 25.73 -0.61 -38.55
N THR A 248 25.49 -1.74 -39.22
CA THR A 248 25.46 -3.07 -38.58
C THR A 248 26.85 -3.45 -38.03
N SER A 249 27.92 -3.09 -38.73
CA SER A 249 29.30 -3.38 -38.29
C SER A 249 29.69 -2.69 -36.96
N GLY A 250 29.01 -1.60 -36.58
CA GLY A 250 29.26 -0.89 -35.33
C GLY A 250 28.49 -1.44 -34.11
N ASN A 251 27.58 -2.40 -34.28
CA ASN A 251 26.70 -2.88 -33.20
C ASN A 251 27.42 -3.49 -31.99
N SER A 252 28.64 -3.99 -32.16
CA SER A 252 29.44 -4.52 -31.04
C SER A 252 29.89 -3.42 -30.07
N ASP A 253 30.10 -2.21 -30.58
CA ASP A 253 30.73 -1.10 -29.86
C ASP A 253 29.70 -0.09 -29.33
N ASN A 254 28.43 -0.33 -29.66
CA ASN A 254 27.31 0.38 -29.08
C ASN A 254 27.18 0.10 -27.58
N GLY A 255 26.75 1.10 -26.82
CA GLY A 255 26.59 0.97 -25.39
C GLY A 255 25.55 1.94 -24.84
N SER A 256 25.16 1.70 -23.59
CA SER A 256 24.41 2.66 -22.81
C SER A 256 25.05 2.76 -21.43
N SER A 257 25.02 3.94 -20.85
CA SER A 257 25.60 4.21 -19.54
C SER A 257 24.74 5.22 -18.80
N HIS A 258 24.66 5.05 -17.49
CA HIS A 258 23.90 5.92 -16.60
C HIS A 258 24.89 6.63 -15.70
N ASP A 259 24.63 7.89 -15.38
CA ASP A 259 25.43 8.57 -14.37
C ASP A 259 25.31 7.77 -13.07
N ALA A 260 26.44 7.29 -12.55
CA ALA A 260 26.45 6.39 -11.41
C ALA A 260 25.84 7.10 -10.19
N THR A 261 24.61 6.71 -9.82
CA THR A 261 23.92 7.18 -8.62
C THR A 261 24.48 6.59 -7.32
N SER A 262 25.56 5.81 -7.39
CA SER A 262 26.26 5.32 -6.20
C SER A 262 27.46 6.19 -5.86
N ILE A 263 27.19 7.40 -5.34
CA ILE A 263 28.15 7.98 -4.39
C ILE A 263 28.00 7.16 -3.11
N SER A 264 28.80 6.09 -2.98
CA SER A 264 28.87 5.37 -1.71
C SER A 264 29.48 6.32 -0.68
N VAL A 265 28.69 6.64 0.35
CA VAL A 265 29.21 7.39 1.50
C VAL A 265 30.40 6.63 2.06
N PRO A 266 31.57 7.26 2.25
CA PRO A 266 32.73 6.66 2.88
C PRO A 266 32.37 5.88 4.14
N LYS A 267 32.74 4.60 4.19
CA LYS A 267 32.60 3.72 5.36
C LYS A 267 33.96 3.56 6.02
N ASN A 268 33.97 3.06 7.25
CA ASN A 268 35.21 2.72 7.97
C ASN A 268 36.21 3.90 8.09
N LEU A 269 35.72 5.10 8.42
CA LEU A 269 36.58 6.25 8.70
C LEU A 269 37.51 5.93 9.88
N LYS A 270 38.82 5.98 9.65
CA LYS A 270 39.87 5.77 10.64
C LYS A 270 40.80 6.99 10.66
N ALA A 271 41.03 7.53 11.84
CA ALA A 271 42.07 8.52 12.09
C ALA A 271 43.34 7.81 12.59
N THR A 272 44.49 8.14 12.00
CA THR A 272 45.81 7.68 12.46
C THR A 272 46.67 8.90 12.73
N ALA A 273 47.13 9.09 13.96
CA ALA A 273 48.02 10.18 14.31
C ALA A 273 49.35 10.07 13.52
N LEU A 274 49.73 11.15 12.85
CA LEU A 274 51.04 11.29 12.20
C LEU A 274 52.05 11.95 13.14
N ASN A 275 51.59 12.89 13.97
CA ASN A 275 52.32 13.52 15.08
C ASN A 275 51.34 14.23 16.03
N ASP A 276 51.87 14.91 17.06
CA ASP A 276 51.12 15.61 18.11
C ASP A 276 50.17 16.71 17.63
N THR A 277 50.23 17.09 16.35
CA THR A 277 49.41 18.16 15.76
C THR A 277 48.67 17.75 14.48
N THR A 278 48.86 16.53 13.99
CA THR A 278 48.30 16.10 12.70
C THR A 278 47.87 14.65 12.69
N GLU A 279 46.73 14.38 12.04
CA GLU A 279 46.17 13.05 11.85
C GLU A 279 45.87 12.79 10.37
N LYS A 280 45.99 11.54 9.95
CA LYS A 280 45.57 11.06 8.63
C LYS A 280 44.21 10.38 8.74
N LEU A 281 43.26 10.80 7.91
CA LEU A 281 41.98 10.11 7.73
C LEU A 281 42.06 9.13 6.56
N THR A 282 41.57 7.91 6.76
CA THR A 282 41.38 6.89 5.72
C THR A 282 39.97 6.32 5.81
N TRP A 283 39.36 6.01 4.68
CA TRP A 283 38.01 5.46 4.58
C TRP A 283 37.92 4.47 3.41
N GLU A 284 36.83 3.69 3.36
CA GLU A 284 36.49 2.69 2.34
C GLU A 284 35.23 3.08 1.57
#